data_AF-A0A2N9Y294-F1
#
_entry.id   AF-A0A2N9Y294-F1
#
_cell.length_a   1.000
_cell.length_b   1.000
_cell.length_c   1.000
_cell.angle_alpha   90.00
_cell.angle_beta   90.00
_cell.angle_gamma   90.00
#
_symmetry.space_group_name_H-M   'P 1'
#
loop_
_entity.id
_entity.type
_entity.pdbx_description
1 polymer ?
#
loop_
_entity_poly.entity_id
_entity_poly.type
_entity_poly.pdbx_seq_one_letter_code
_entity_poly.pdbx_strand_id
1 'polypeptide(L)'
;MYKLSNRSLQRLYGVDPDLVRVVKRAIELTSQDFMITEGRRTREQCCINYGKGRTIQQCSQKGVPAKYAQPNLSKVTWLNDPFASKHCTGKAIDLVPYPVDWNDLKKFHTIAVAMKQAAFELRVKIKWGGDWSSSKDYPHFEI
;
A
#
# COMPACT_ATOMS: atom_id res chain seq x y z
N MET A 1 -16.37 -11.98 14.27
CA MET A 1 -15.64 -10.75 13.94
C MET A 1 -14.17 -11.10 13.80
N TYR A 2 -13.54 -10.72 12.69
CA TYR A 2 -12.13 -11.04 12.44
C TYR A 2 -11.20 -10.13 13.24
N LYS A 3 -9.92 -10.50 13.31
CA LYS A 3 -8.89 -9.74 14.02
C LYS A 3 -7.62 -9.67 13.18
N LEU A 4 -6.97 -8.52 13.18
CA LEU A 4 -5.68 -8.37 12.52
C LEU A 4 -4.63 -9.24 13.23
N SER A 5 -3.88 -10.00 12.44
CA SER A 5 -2.69 -10.70 12.93
C SER A 5 -1.62 -9.74 13.42
N ASN A 6 -0.70 -10.23 14.26
CA ASN A 6 0.47 -9.45 14.69
C ASN A 6 1.30 -8.92 13.51
N ARG A 7 1.41 -9.70 12.42
CA ARG A 7 2.08 -9.26 11.19
C ARG A 7 1.37 -8.08 10.55
N SER A 8 0.03 -8.12 10.45
CA SER A 8 -0.75 -7.00 9.93
C SER A 8 -0.59 -5.77 10.82
N LEU A 9 -0.64 -5.92 12.15
CA LEU A 9 -0.44 -4.82 13.09
C LEU A 9 0.93 -4.15 12.97
N GLN A 10 1.99 -4.94 12.77
CA GLN A 10 3.34 -4.40 12.54
C GLN A 10 3.42 -3.58 11.24
N ARG A 11 2.70 -3.99 10.19
CA ARG A 11 2.67 -3.26 8.90
C ARG A 11 1.91 -1.94 8.97
N LEU A 12 1.08 -1.73 9.99
CA LEU A 12 0.44 -0.43 10.26
C LEU A 12 1.38 0.59 10.91
N TYR A 13 2.58 0.19 11.34
CA TYR A 13 3.52 1.12 11.96
C TYR A 13 3.95 2.22 10.98
N GLY A 14 3.76 3.48 11.38
CA GLY A 14 4.06 4.65 10.56
C GLY A 14 3.07 4.93 9.42
N VAL A 15 1.99 4.16 9.30
CA VAL A 15 0.85 4.53 8.46
C VAL A 15 0.08 5.67 9.12
N ASP A 16 -0.56 6.51 8.30
CA ASP A 16 -1.39 7.61 8.76
C ASP A 16 -2.41 7.14 9.82
N PRO A 17 -2.49 7.81 10.99
CA PRO A 17 -3.35 7.38 12.08
C PRO A 17 -4.83 7.23 11.70
N ASP A 18 -5.34 8.07 10.80
CA ASP A 18 -6.74 8.01 10.38
C ASP A 18 -7.00 6.77 9.52
N LEU A 19 -6.09 6.47 8.60
CA LEU A 19 -6.15 5.25 7.81
C LEU A 19 -6.02 4.00 8.69
N VAL A 20 -5.17 4.03 9.72
CA VAL A 20 -5.07 2.95 10.73
C VAL A 20 -6.39 2.74 11.46
N ARG A 21 -7.07 3.82 11.87
CA ARG A 21 -8.40 3.74 12.53
C ARG A 21 -9.44 3.10 11.60
N VAL A 22 -9.45 3.50 10.32
CA VAL A 22 -10.35 2.92 9.31
C VAL A 22 -10.12 1.42 9.16
N VAL A 23 -8.86 0.97 9.03
CA VAL A 23 -8.55 -0.47 8.89
C VAL A 23 -9.02 -1.28 10.09
N LYS A 24 -8.72 -0.79 11.31
CA LYS A 24 -9.14 -1.43 12.55
C LYS A 24 -10.65 -1.51 12.69
N ARG A 25 -11.38 -0.53 12.16
CA ARG A 25 -12.84 -0.57 12.13
C ARG A 25 -13.37 -1.49 11.02
N ALA A 26 -12.74 -1.49 9.85
CA ALA A 26 -13.17 -2.31 8.71
C ALA A 26 -13.06 -3.81 8.97
N ILE A 27 -12.03 -4.28 9.68
CA ILE A 27 -11.88 -5.71 10.04
C ILE A 27 -12.99 -6.19 10.99
N GLU A 28 -13.61 -5.27 11.73
CA GLU A 28 -14.75 -5.56 12.60
C GLU A 28 -16.06 -5.70 11.82
N LEU A 29 -16.18 -4.93 10.72
CA LEU A 29 -17.40 -4.82 9.91
C LEU A 29 -17.48 -5.87 8.80
N THR A 30 -16.33 -6.25 8.24
CA THR A 30 -16.26 -7.10 7.05
C THR A 30 -16.74 -8.53 7.31
N SER A 31 -17.44 -9.12 6.33
CA SER A 31 -17.71 -10.55 6.28
C SER A 31 -16.57 -11.36 5.66
N GLN A 32 -15.59 -10.70 5.05
CA GLN A 32 -14.40 -11.29 4.44
C GLN A 32 -13.15 -10.87 5.23
N ASP A 33 -12.43 -11.85 5.80
CA ASP A 33 -11.16 -11.60 6.49
C ASP A 33 -10.11 -11.05 5.51
N PHE A 34 -9.13 -10.32 6.04
CA PHE A 34 -8.05 -9.76 5.24
C PHE A 34 -6.76 -9.60 6.02
N MET A 35 -5.65 -9.60 5.29
CA MET A 35 -4.34 -9.26 5.83
C MET A 35 -3.77 -8.02 5.16
N ILE A 36 -2.93 -7.30 5.89
CA ILE A 36 -2.23 -6.12 5.38
C ILE A 36 -0.94 -6.61 4.74
N THR A 37 -0.70 -6.34 3.47
CA THR A 37 0.50 -6.77 2.72
C THR A 37 1.60 -5.72 2.76
N GLU A 38 1.24 -4.45 2.57
CA GLU A 38 2.15 -3.30 2.63
C GLU A 38 1.48 -2.14 3.37
N GLY A 39 2.27 -1.41 4.18
CA GLY A 39 1.85 -0.17 4.82
C GLY A 39 2.81 0.96 4.44
N ARG A 40 3.47 1.57 5.43
CA ARG A 40 4.51 2.56 5.14
C ARG A 40 5.77 1.89 4.58
N ARG A 41 6.11 2.22 3.34
CA ARG A 41 7.38 1.83 2.71
C ARG A 41 8.50 2.68 3.29
N THR A 42 9.59 2.03 3.70
CA THR A 42 10.74 2.73 4.27
C THR A 42 11.47 3.54 3.19
N ARG A 43 12.16 4.62 3.59
CA ARG A 43 12.99 5.42 2.68
C ARG A 43 14.04 4.55 1.98
N GLU A 44 14.66 3.62 2.72
CA GLU A 44 15.60 2.65 2.18
C GLU A 44 14.96 1.77 1.11
N GLN A 45 13.78 1.21 1.35
CA GLN A 45 13.08 0.41 0.35
C GLN A 45 12.68 1.23 -0.88
N CYS A 46 12.25 2.48 -0.71
CA CYS A 46 11.97 3.40 -1.83
C CYS A 46 13.25 3.61 -2.68
N CYS A 47 14.41 3.80 -2.04
CA CYS A 47 15.71 3.90 -2.73
C CYS A 47 16.12 2.59 -3.44
N ILE A 48 15.99 1.43 -2.78
CA ILE A 48 16.29 0.11 -3.36
C ILE A 48 15.45 -0.12 -4.61
N ASN A 49 14.15 0.17 -4.55
CA ASN A 49 13.24 -0.02 -5.68
C ASN A 49 13.60 0.89 -6.85
N TYR A 50 13.96 2.15 -6.57
CA TYR A 50 14.38 3.09 -7.61
C TYR A 50 15.70 2.68 -8.28
N GLY A 51 16.67 2.22 -7.49
CA GLY A 51 18.01 1.89 -7.99
C GLY A 51 18.08 0.71 -8.97
N LYS A 52 17.05 -0.15 -9.01
CA LYS A 52 16.95 -1.26 -9.98
C LYS A 52 17.04 -0.76 -11.42
N GLY A 53 18.04 -1.26 -12.15
CA GLY A 53 18.34 -0.90 -13.53
C GLY A 53 18.74 0.55 -13.74
N ARG A 54 19.26 1.22 -12.69
CA ARG A 54 19.75 2.59 -12.77
C ARG A 54 21.22 2.69 -12.37
N THR A 55 21.92 3.61 -13.03
CA THR A 55 23.32 3.96 -12.71
C THR A 55 23.39 4.85 -11.48
N ILE A 56 24.60 5.03 -10.92
CA ILE A 56 24.86 5.96 -9.81
C ILE A 56 24.43 7.39 -10.18
N GLN A 57 24.72 7.83 -11.41
CA GLN A 57 24.36 9.16 -11.89
C GLN A 57 22.83 9.35 -11.91
N GLN A 58 22.09 8.38 -12.44
CA GLN A 58 20.62 8.41 -12.47
C GLN A 58 20.02 8.40 -11.05
N CYS A 59 20.60 7.64 -10.12
CA CYS A 59 20.17 7.63 -8.71
C CYS A 59 20.42 8.99 -8.05
N SER A 60 21.59 9.56 -8.25
CA SER A 60 22.01 10.83 -7.63
C SER A 60 21.11 11.99 -8.07
N GLN A 61 20.67 12.02 -9.34
CA GLN A 61 19.73 13.02 -9.86
C GLN A 61 18.37 13.03 -9.13
N LYS A 62 18.00 11.94 -8.45
CA LYS A 62 16.76 11.84 -7.64
C LYS A 62 17.03 11.77 -6.14
N GLY A 63 18.24 12.09 -5.68
CA GLY A 63 18.60 12.04 -4.27
C GLY A 63 18.66 10.63 -3.68
N VAL A 64 18.84 9.59 -4.52
CA VAL A 64 19.04 8.20 -4.10
C VAL A 64 20.54 7.94 -3.94
N PRO A 65 21.02 7.50 -2.76
CA PRO A 65 22.43 7.23 -2.53
C PRO A 65 23.02 6.20 -3.51
N ALA A 66 24.28 6.41 -3.90
CA ALA A 66 25.00 5.57 -4.86
C ALA A 66 24.97 4.07 -4.53
N LYS A 67 24.96 3.71 -3.24
CA LYS A 67 24.92 2.32 -2.76
C LYS A 67 23.68 1.53 -3.22
N TYR A 68 22.61 2.20 -3.64
CA TYR A 68 21.39 1.54 -4.11
C TYR A 68 21.35 1.32 -5.62
N ALA A 69 22.30 1.88 -6.38
CA ALA A 69 22.36 1.72 -7.82
C ALA A 69 22.62 0.25 -8.19
N GLN A 70 21.73 -0.32 -9.00
CA GLN A 70 21.77 -1.73 -9.43
C GLN A 70 21.62 -1.81 -10.95
N PRO A 71 22.62 -1.35 -11.72
CA PRO A 71 22.50 -1.19 -13.18
C PRO A 71 22.28 -2.51 -13.92
N ASN A 72 22.67 -3.65 -13.34
CA ASN A 72 22.54 -4.97 -13.95
C ASN A 72 21.15 -5.60 -13.79
N LEU A 73 20.23 -4.96 -13.06
CA LEU A 73 18.85 -5.42 -12.93
C LEU A 73 17.95 -4.76 -13.98
N SER A 74 16.81 -5.37 -14.26
CA SER A 74 15.79 -4.74 -15.10
C SER A 74 15.30 -3.43 -14.50
N LYS A 75 15.30 -2.36 -15.31
CA LYS A 75 14.85 -1.05 -14.88
C LYS A 75 13.33 -1.01 -14.74
N VAL A 76 12.85 -0.58 -13.58
CA VAL A 76 11.44 -0.23 -13.38
C VAL A 76 11.17 1.09 -14.12
N THR A 77 10.53 1.05 -15.28
CA THR A 77 10.39 2.19 -16.19
C THR A 77 9.34 3.21 -15.75
N TRP A 78 8.29 2.78 -15.04
CA TRP A 78 7.22 3.65 -14.56
C TRP A 78 7.56 4.43 -13.27
N LEU A 79 8.62 4.03 -12.56
CA LEU A 79 9.04 4.67 -11.31
C LEU A 79 9.99 5.86 -11.59
N ASN A 80 9.44 7.04 -11.87
CA ASN A 80 10.25 8.25 -12.14
C ASN A 80 10.70 8.97 -10.86
N ASP A 81 9.83 9.04 -9.85
CA ASP A 81 10.13 9.63 -8.55
C ASP A 81 10.14 8.53 -7.46
N PRO A 82 11.28 8.30 -6.77
CA PRO A 82 11.38 7.27 -5.72
C PRO A 82 10.45 7.49 -4.53
N PHE A 83 10.06 8.74 -4.22
CA PHE A 83 9.40 9.09 -2.97
C PHE A 83 7.94 9.56 -3.15
N ALA A 84 7.48 9.69 -4.39
CA ALA A 84 6.12 10.15 -4.71
C ALA A 84 5.01 9.16 -4.31
N SER A 85 5.32 7.87 -4.12
CA SER A 85 4.33 6.88 -3.72
C SER A 85 3.75 7.21 -2.34
N LYS A 86 2.43 7.11 -2.20
CA LYS A 86 1.72 7.33 -0.92
C LYS A 86 2.23 6.40 0.19
N HIS A 87 2.65 5.18 -0.15
CA HIS A 87 3.32 4.27 0.80
C HIS A 87 4.61 4.86 1.38
N CYS A 88 5.43 5.58 0.60
CA CYS A 88 6.66 6.21 1.13
C CYS A 88 6.31 7.29 2.18
N THR A 89 5.13 7.93 2.06
CA THR A 89 4.61 8.91 3.02
C THR A 89 3.72 8.33 4.12
N GLY A 90 3.47 7.02 4.13
CA GLY A 90 2.56 6.36 5.08
C GLY A 90 1.07 6.63 4.83
N LYS A 91 0.70 7.22 3.70
CA LYS A 91 -0.68 7.59 3.36
C LYS A 91 -1.42 6.54 2.53
N ALA A 92 -0.86 5.35 2.41
CA ALA A 92 -1.48 4.22 1.72
C ALA A 92 -1.17 2.89 2.41
N ILE A 93 -2.03 1.92 2.12
CA ILE A 93 -1.96 0.54 2.58
C ILE A 93 -2.45 -0.39 1.48
N ASP A 94 -1.92 -1.61 1.49
CA ASP A 94 -2.41 -2.70 0.66
C ASP A 94 -3.03 -3.79 1.53
N LEU A 95 -4.23 -4.22 1.13
CA LEU A 95 -5.04 -5.25 1.78
C LEU A 95 -5.28 -6.41 0.81
N VAL A 96 -5.17 -7.65 1.28
CA VAL A 96 -5.53 -8.83 0.49
C VAL A 96 -6.52 -9.70 1.27
N PRO A 97 -7.54 -10.28 0.61
CA PRO A 97 -8.43 -11.25 1.24
C PRO A 97 -7.67 -12.41 1.87
N TYR A 98 -8.22 -12.96 2.95
CA TYR A 98 -7.76 -14.20 3.55
C TYR A 98 -8.85 -15.28 3.53
N PRO A 99 -8.57 -16.52 3.07
CA PRO A 99 -7.34 -16.98 2.43
C PRO A 99 -6.98 -16.18 1.17
N VAL A 100 -5.67 -16.05 0.89
CA VAL A 100 -5.15 -15.24 -0.20
C VAL A 100 -5.62 -15.78 -1.54
N ASP A 101 -6.35 -14.94 -2.27
CA ASP A 101 -6.89 -15.25 -3.58
C ASP A 101 -6.96 -13.95 -4.41
N TRP A 102 -6.07 -13.84 -5.39
CA TRP A 102 -5.96 -12.67 -6.25
C TRP A 102 -6.97 -12.65 -7.39
N ASN A 103 -7.61 -13.78 -7.68
CA ASN A 103 -8.53 -13.92 -8.81
C ASN A 103 -9.97 -13.61 -8.41
N ASP A 104 -10.31 -13.78 -7.13
CA ASP A 104 -11.64 -13.47 -6.62
C ASP A 104 -11.78 -11.98 -6.25
N LEU A 105 -12.07 -11.17 -7.27
CA LEU A 105 -12.31 -9.73 -7.12
C LEU A 105 -13.49 -9.43 -6.17
N LYS A 106 -14.46 -10.34 -6.03
CA LYS A 106 -15.62 -10.11 -5.15
C LYS A 106 -15.18 -9.95 -3.70
N LYS A 107 -14.15 -10.70 -3.27
CA LYS A 107 -13.59 -10.58 -1.92
C LYS A 107 -12.96 -9.20 -1.68
N PHE A 108 -12.24 -8.66 -2.67
CA PHE A 108 -11.73 -7.30 -2.60
C PHE A 108 -12.86 -6.26 -2.52
N HIS A 109 -13.92 -6.44 -3.29
CA HIS A 109 -15.10 -5.58 -3.19
C HIS A 109 -15.76 -5.64 -1.80
N THR A 110 -15.91 -6.82 -1.20
CA THR A 110 -16.45 -6.96 0.16
C THR A 110 -15.61 -6.20 1.19
N ILE A 111 -14.27 -6.31 1.12
CA ILE A 111 -13.36 -5.56 1.98
C ILE A 111 -13.49 -4.05 1.72
N ALA A 112 -13.56 -3.63 0.46
CA ALA A 112 -13.70 -2.22 0.09
C ALA A 112 -15.00 -1.59 0.61
N VAL A 113 -16.11 -2.34 0.60
CA VAL A 113 -17.37 -1.89 1.21
C VAL A 113 -17.18 -1.65 2.71
N ALA A 114 -16.55 -2.58 3.43
CA ALA A 114 -16.27 -2.42 4.86
C ALA A 114 -15.32 -1.25 5.15
N MET A 115 -14.28 -1.06 4.32
CA MET A 115 -13.35 0.07 4.41
C MET A 115 -14.06 1.42 4.19
N LYS A 116 -14.92 1.52 3.17
CA LYS A 116 -15.70 2.72 2.87
C LYS A 116 -16.72 3.02 3.98
N GLN A 117 -17.38 1.99 4.52
CA GLN A 117 -18.29 2.14 5.66
C GLN A 117 -17.54 2.63 6.91
N ALA A 118 -16.40 2.01 7.26
CA ALA A 118 -15.56 2.45 8.37
C ALA A 118 -15.08 3.89 8.21
N ALA A 119 -14.66 4.27 6.99
CA ALA A 119 -14.24 5.63 6.68
C ALA A 119 -15.38 6.64 6.84
N PHE A 120 -16.59 6.30 6.41
CA PHE A 120 -17.78 7.11 6.61
C PHE A 120 -18.10 7.29 8.11
N GLU A 121 -18.13 6.21 8.89
CA GLU A 121 -18.36 6.24 10.35
C GLU A 121 -17.36 7.14 11.08
N LEU A 122 -16.09 7.08 10.67
CA LEU A 122 -14.99 7.82 11.29
C LEU A 122 -14.75 9.21 10.70
N ARG A 123 -15.55 9.62 9.69
CA ARG A 123 -15.41 10.87 8.93
C ARG A 123 -14.03 11.06 8.29
N VAL A 124 -13.43 9.97 7.83
CA VAL A 124 -12.13 9.96 7.13
C VAL A 124 -12.40 9.83 5.63
N LYS A 125 -11.75 10.65 4.81
CA LYS A 125 -11.80 10.50 3.35
C LYS A 125 -10.73 9.50 2.91
N ILE A 126 -11.16 8.43 2.26
CA ILE A 126 -10.26 7.44 1.66
C ILE A 126 -10.57 7.30 0.17
N LYS A 127 -9.59 6.84 -0.60
CA LYS A 127 -9.75 6.36 -1.98
C LYS A 127 -9.39 4.88 -2.03
N TRP A 128 -10.03 4.16 -2.93
CA TRP A 128 -9.74 2.76 -3.22
C TRP A 128 -9.25 2.61 -4.66
N GLY A 129 -8.15 1.90 -4.87
CA GLY A 129 -7.56 1.68 -6.19
C GLY A 129 -8.45 0.85 -7.13
N GLY A 130 -9.41 0.09 -6.59
CA GLY A 130 -10.45 -0.59 -7.38
C GLY A 130 -11.44 0.37 -8.07
N ASP A 131 -11.57 1.61 -7.59
CA ASP A 131 -12.44 2.63 -8.18
C ASP A 131 -11.74 3.43 -9.30
N TRP A 132 -10.44 3.23 -9.54
CA TRP A 132 -9.71 3.95 -10.59
C TRP A 132 -10.20 3.57 -12.00
N SER A 133 -10.24 4.55 -12.90
CA SER A 133 -10.73 4.37 -14.29
C SER A 133 -9.79 3.54 -15.16
N SER A 134 -8.49 3.56 -14.87
CA SER A 134 -7.44 2.78 -15.51
C SER A 134 -6.48 2.22 -14.47
N SER A 135 -5.78 1.13 -14.81
CA SER A 135 -4.78 0.50 -13.93
C SER A 135 -5.30 0.22 -12.52
N LYS A 136 -6.47 -0.44 -12.43
CA LYS A 136 -7.12 -0.78 -11.16
C LYS A 136 -6.16 -1.53 -10.23
N ASP A 137 -6.10 -1.06 -9.00
CA ASP A 137 -5.26 -1.61 -7.95
C ASP A 137 -6.14 -2.01 -6.76
N TYR A 138 -6.68 -3.23 -6.82
CA TYR A 138 -7.68 -3.71 -5.84
C TYR A 138 -7.17 -3.79 -4.40
N PRO A 139 -5.90 -4.13 -4.13
CA PRO A 139 -5.36 -4.07 -2.77
C PRO A 139 -5.27 -2.67 -2.17
N HIS A 140 -5.10 -1.64 -3.01
CA HIS A 140 -4.61 -0.32 -2.59
C HIS A 140 -5.70 0.59 -2.02
N PHE A 141 -5.44 1.17 -0.85
CA PHE A 141 -6.23 2.25 -0.26
C PHE A 141 -5.33 3.41 0.15
N GLU A 142 -5.81 4.65 -0.02
CA GLU A 142 -5.03 5.84 0.31
C GLU A 142 -5.87 7.01 0.85
N ILE A 143 -5.18 7.99 1.43
CA ILE A 143 -5.72 9.30 1.82
C ILE A 143 -5.10 10.47 1.03
#